data_AF-A0A3M1H4Z5-F1
#
_entry.id   AF-A0A3M1H4Z5-F1
#
_cell.length_a   1.000
_cell.length_b   1.000
_cell.length_c   1.000
_cell.angle_alpha   90.00
_cell.angle_beta   90.00
_cell.angle_gamma   90.00
#
_symmetry.space_group_name_H-M   'P 1'
#
loop_
_entity.id
_entity.type
_entity.pdbx_description
1 polymer ?
#
loop_
_entity_poly.entity_id
_entity_poly.type
_entity_poly.pdbx_seq_one_letter_code
_entity_poly.pdbx_strand_id
1 'polypeptide(L)'
;LLDRVARFRGAALVLHDPEDPVVPYAEAERLFSRLRQPRGLVALPGAGHLLAAPEAARHAADLIATWAEPYVGAGVQFTVQRPTPPPDRSTAEVEVLEGSVRHRQTVRIGPHVLTADEPPHLGGRDAGPSPLELLLAALGSCSTITVRMYSDRKGWPLEHVAIRCRLERGRPDEDGYGPTGHRIERVLALRGPLDPAQRKRLHEIADKCPVHKILTRSVPIRTTLA
;
A
#
# COMPACT_ATOMS: atom_id res chain seq x y z
N LEU A 1 -18.16 -21.15 22.52
CA LEU A 1 -17.80 -19.74 22.26
C LEU A 1 -17.98 -18.86 23.51
N LEU A 2 -19.18 -18.85 24.12
CA LEU A 2 -19.51 -17.99 25.27
C LEU A 2 -18.54 -18.12 26.46
N ASP A 3 -18.03 -19.32 26.75
CA ASP A 3 -17.04 -19.50 27.84
C ASP A 3 -15.69 -18.85 27.54
N ARG A 4 -15.30 -18.76 26.26
CA ARG A 4 -14.07 -18.05 25.85
C ARG A 4 -14.27 -16.55 25.99
N VAL A 5 -15.44 -16.05 25.58
CA VAL A 5 -15.84 -14.63 25.68
C VAL A 5 -15.86 -14.18 27.14
N ALA A 6 -16.40 -14.99 28.06
CA ALA A 6 -16.43 -14.70 29.49
C ALA A 6 -15.04 -14.63 30.17
N ARG A 7 -14.03 -15.26 29.55
CA ARG A 7 -12.63 -15.27 30.02
C ARG A 7 -11.75 -14.21 29.37
N PHE A 8 -12.25 -13.49 28.36
CA PHE A 8 -11.52 -12.41 27.72
C PHE A 8 -11.29 -11.27 28.71
N ARG A 9 -10.03 -10.80 28.81
CA ARG A 9 -9.60 -9.79 29.78
C ARG A 9 -9.34 -8.39 29.17
N GLY A 10 -9.56 -8.23 27.87
CA GLY A 10 -9.40 -6.94 27.18
C GLY A 10 -10.71 -6.17 27.02
N ALA A 11 -10.61 -4.98 26.43
CA ALA A 11 -11.76 -4.21 25.97
C ALA A 11 -12.43 -4.92 24.78
N ALA A 12 -13.75 -5.06 24.78
CA ALA A 12 -14.49 -5.72 23.70
C ALA A 12 -15.66 -4.90 23.16
N LEU A 13 -15.74 -4.77 21.83
CA LEU A 13 -16.85 -4.14 21.12
C LEU A 13 -17.55 -5.18 20.25
N VAL A 14 -18.86 -5.26 20.35
CA VAL A 14 -19.71 -6.07 19.47
C VAL A 14 -20.46 -5.12 18.53
N LEU A 15 -20.26 -5.27 17.22
CA LEU A 15 -21.08 -4.61 16.19
C LEU A 15 -21.95 -5.68 15.54
N HIS A 16 -23.25 -5.43 15.40
CA HIS A 16 -24.16 -6.38 14.75
C HIS A 16 -25.27 -5.67 14.01
N ASP A 17 -25.63 -6.18 12.84
CA ASP A 17 -26.80 -5.69 12.11
C ASP A 17 -28.09 -6.23 12.75
N PRO A 18 -28.99 -5.37 13.25
CA PRO A 18 -30.28 -5.82 13.76
C PRO A 18 -31.12 -6.60 12.74
N GLU A 19 -30.86 -6.40 11.45
CA GLU A 19 -31.59 -6.98 10.33
C GLU A 19 -30.86 -8.17 9.68
N ASP A 20 -29.78 -8.68 10.29
CA ASP A 20 -29.05 -9.86 9.79
C ASP A 20 -29.99 -11.09 9.70
N PRO A 21 -30.24 -11.63 8.49
CA PRO A 21 -31.16 -12.75 8.29
C PRO A 21 -30.55 -14.10 8.67
N VAL A 22 -29.23 -14.18 8.90
CA VAL A 22 -28.49 -15.41 9.18
C VAL A 22 -28.23 -15.56 10.68
N VAL A 23 -27.76 -14.48 11.34
CA VAL A 23 -27.48 -14.49 12.78
C VAL A 23 -28.33 -13.42 13.46
N PRO A 24 -29.31 -13.80 14.29
CA PRO A 24 -30.17 -12.82 14.95
C PRO A 24 -29.41 -11.90 15.91
N TYR A 25 -29.89 -10.66 16.06
CA TYR A 25 -29.33 -9.66 16.99
C TYR A 25 -29.24 -10.16 18.44
N ALA A 26 -30.14 -11.05 18.86
CA ALA A 26 -30.10 -11.68 20.17
C ALA A 26 -28.78 -12.40 20.48
N GLU A 27 -28.07 -12.92 19.47
CA GLU A 27 -26.75 -13.53 19.68
C GLU A 27 -25.67 -12.49 20.03
N ALA A 28 -25.75 -11.28 19.45
CA ALA A 28 -24.88 -10.17 19.83
C ALA A 28 -25.12 -9.74 21.29
N GLU A 29 -26.38 -9.71 21.74
CA GLU A 29 -26.74 -9.44 23.13
C GLU A 29 -26.24 -10.54 24.08
N ARG A 30 -26.29 -11.81 23.66
CA ARG A 30 -25.74 -12.94 24.42
C ARG A 30 -24.22 -12.84 24.56
N LEU A 31 -23.50 -12.40 23.53
CA LEU A 31 -22.06 -12.14 23.61
C LEU A 31 -21.77 -10.96 24.55
N PHE A 32 -22.48 -9.84 24.35
CA PHE A 32 -22.31 -8.63 25.15
C PHE A 32 -22.55 -8.86 26.65
N SER A 33 -23.61 -9.60 27.00
CA SER A 33 -23.93 -9.90 28.41
C SER A 33 -22.88 -10.75 29.12
N ARG A 34 -22.07 -11.51 28.38
CA ARG A 34 -21.00 -12.36 28.91
C ARG A 34 -19.63 -11.66 28.98
N LEU A 35 -19.44 -10.55 28.27
CA LEU A 35 -18.19 -9.80 28.26
C LEU A 35 -17.94 -9.07 29.59
N ARG A 36 -16.68 -8.94 29.99
CA ARG A 36 -16.27 -8.10 31.13
C ARG A 36 -16.14 -6.64 30.70
N GLN A 37 -16.19 -5.70 31.65
CA GLN A 37 -15.89 -4.30 31.37
C GLN A 37 -14.39 -4.11 31.08
N PRO A 38 -14.01 -3.19 30.18
CA PRO A 38 -14.90 -2.34 29.37
C PRO A 38 -15.49 -3.07 28.15
N ARG A 39 -16.80 -2.91 27.92
CA ARG A 39 -17.51 -3.51 26.78
C ARG A 39 -18.50 -2.56 26.10
N GLY A 40 -18.70 -2.73 24.80
CA GLY A 40 -19.71 -2.01 24.01
C GLY A 40 -20.52 -2.94 23.11
N LEU A 41 -21.76 -2.55 22.80
CA LEU A 41 -22.61 -3.16 21.78
C LEU A 41 -23.18 -2.03 20.92
N VAL A 42 -22.98 -2.11 19.60
CA VAL A 42 -23.46 -1.12 18.64
C VAL A 42 -24.28 -1.83 17.57
N ALA A 43 -25.51 -1.37 17.38
CA ALA A 43 -26.34 -1.78 16.25
C ALA A 43 -25.83 -1.12 14.96
N LEU A 44 -25.72 -1.89 13.89
CA LEU A 44 -25.21 -1.45 12.60
C LEU A 44 -26.20 -1.79 11.47
N PRO A 45 -27.33 -1.07 11.36
CA PRO A 45 -28.38 -1.36 10.38
C PRO A 45 -27.85 -1.37 8.94
N GLY A 46 -28.24 -2.37 8.17
CA GLY A 46 -27.88 -2.49 6.75
C GLY A 46 -26.44 -2.95 6.47
N ALA A 47 -25.70 -3.39 7.49
CA ALA A 47 -24.38 -3.99 7.29
C ALA A 47 -24.44 -5.38 6.64
N GLY A 48 -25.53 -6.12 6.88
CA GLY A 48 -25.72 -7.50 6.47
C GLY A 48 -24.73 -8.47 7.13
N HIS A 49 -24.95 -9.76 6.91
CA HIS A 49 -24.19 -10.82 7.56
C HIS A 49 -22.67 -10.77 7.31
N LEU A 50 -22.26 -10.35 6.11
CA LEU A 50 -20.86 -10.38 5.65
C LEU A 50 -20.16 -9.02 5.66
N LEU A 51 -20.84 -7.94 6.05
CA LEU A 51 -20.32 -6.57 5.96
C LEU A 51 -19.75 -6.24 4.56
N ALA A 52 -20.42 -6.72 3.51
CA ALA A 52 -19.92 -6.65 2.13
C ALA A 52 -20.11 -5.27 1.48
N ALA A 53 -21.05 -4.47 2.00
CA ALA A 53 -21.33 -3.13 1.50
C ALA A 53 -20.20 -2.16 1.88
N PRO A 54 -19.53 -1.49 0.92
CA PRO A 54 -18.40 -0.61 1.23
C PRO A 54 -18.73 0.53 2.18
N GLU A 55 -19.96 1.07 2.13
CA GLU A 55 -20.40 2.15 3.01
C GLU A 55 -20.59 1.67 4.44
N ALA A 56 -21.26 0.54 4.65
CA ALA A 56 -21.42 -0.07 5.97
C ALA A 56 -20.07 -0.51 6.57
N ALA A 57 -19.16 -1.04 5.74
CA ALA A 57 -17.81 -1.40 6.18
C ALA A 57 -17.00 -0.17 6.66
N ARG A 58 -17.11 0.97 5.95
CA ARG A 58 -16.49 2.23 6.38
C ARG A 58 -17.11 2.74 7.68
N HIS A 59 -18.44 2.73 7.78
CA HIS A 59 -19.12 3.18 8.99
C HIS A 59 -18.75 2.32 10.21
N ALA A 60 -18.68 0.99 10.03
CA ALA A 60 -18.18 0.07 11.06
C ALA A 60 -16.75 0.41 11.48
N ALA A 61 -15.86 0.70 10.52
CA ALA A 61 -14.48 1.07 10.78
C ALA A 61 -14.38 2.38 11.59
N ASP A 62 -15.17 3.40 11.25
CA ASP A 62 -15.20 4.67 11.98
C ASP A 62 -15.64 4.46 13.43
N LEU A 63 -16.71 3.68 13.65
CA LEU A 63 -17.21 3.35 14.99
C LEU A 63 -16.17 2.58 15.82
N ILE A 64 -15.48 1.61 15.20
CA ILE A 64 -14.40 0.85 15.85
C ILE A 64 -13.25 1.79 16.23
N ALA A 65 -12.85 2.68 15.32
CA ALA A 65 -11.76 3.63 15.56
C ALA A 65 -12.08 4.57 16.73
N THR A 66 -13.26 5.18 16.72
CA THR A 66 -13.73 6.05 17.81
C THR A 66 -13.85 5.31 19.14
N TRP A 67 -14.43 4.11 19.14
CA TRP A 67 -14.61 3.35 20.38
C TRP A 67 -13.27 2.86 20.96
N ALA A 68 -12.31 2.51 20.10
CA ALA A 68 -11.03 1.97 20.53
C ALA A 68 -10.08 3.05 21.10
N GLU A 69 -10.34 4.33 20.83
CA GLU A 69 -9.48 5.47 21.17
C GLU A 69 -8.96 5.50 22.62
N PRO A 70 -9.73 5.15 23.66
CA PRO A 70 -9.22 5.13 25.04
C PRO A 70 -8.32 3.92 25.35
N TYR A 71 -8.34 2.89 24.51
CA TYR A 71 -7.73 1.57 24.77
C TYR A 71 -6.50 1.30 23.92
N VAL A 72 -6.49 1.80 22.69
CA VAL A 72 -5.26 1.98 21.93
C VAL A 72 -4.66 3.26 22.50
N GLY A 73 -3.59 3.17 23.29
CA GLY A 73 -3.00 4.36 23.91
C GLY A 73 -2.78 5.47 22.87
N ALA A 74 -2.47 6.69 23.32
CA ALA A 74 -1.96 7.77 22.46
C ALA A 74 -0.60 7.39 21.84
N GLY A 75 -0.54 6.28 21.12
CA GLY A 75 0.55 5.90 20.26
C GLY A 75 0.56 6.94 19.17
N VAL A 76 1.69 7.65 19.08
CA VAL A 76 2.02 8.71 18.14
C VAL A 76 0.96 8.88 17.07
N GLN A 77 -0.02 9.75 17.35
CA GLN A 77 -0.88 10.25 16.30
C GLN A 77 0.01 11.11 15.44
N PHE A 78 0.61 10.51 14.41
CA PHE A 78 0.99 11.28 13.24
C PHE A 78 -0.33 11.75 12.63
N THR A 79 -0.82 12.90 13.07
CA THR A 79 -1.81 13.67 12.32
C THR A 79 -1.10 14.20 11.09
N VAL A 80 -0.90 13.34 10.09
CA VAL A 80 -0.58 13.83 8.75
C VAL A 80 -1.87 14.36 8.17
N GLN A 81 -2.02 15.69 8.24
CA GLN A 81 -2.97 16.39 7.39
C GLN A 81 -2.72 15.91 5.96
N ARG A 82 -3.74 15.26 5.37
CA ARG A 82 -3.69 14.80 3.99
C ARG A 82 -3.27 15.98 3.10
N PRO A 83 -2.07 15.98 2.52
CA PRO A 83 -1.65 17.05 1.65
C PRO A 83 -2.57 17.02 0.43
N THR A 84 -3.11 18.17 0.05
CA THR A 84 -3.72 18.30 -1.26
C THR A 84 -2.58 18.25 -2.27
N PRO A 85 -2.51 17.25 -3.18
CA PRO A 85 -1.40 17.14 -4.11
C PRO A 85 -1.34 18.42 -4.97
N PRO A 86 -0.18 19.08 -5.09
CA PRO A 86 -0.09 20.28 -5.91
C PRO A 86 -0.32 19.94 -7.39
N PRO A 87 -0.84 20.90 -8.17
CA PRO A 87 -1.29 20.65 -9.54
C PRO A 87 -0.18 20.28 -10.53
N ASP A 88 1.09 20.53 -10.22
CA ASP A 88 2.22 20.48 -11.17
C ASP A 88 3.17 19.28 -10.99
N ARG A 89 2.85 18.31 -10.11
CA ARG A 89 3.72 17.17 -9.76
C ARG A 89 5.12 17.58 -9.26
N SER A 90 5.30 18.83 -8.82
CA SER A 90 6.58 19.30 -8.26
C SER A 90 6.93 18.64 -6.93
N THR A 91 5.91 18.14 -6.22
CA THR A 91 6.08 17.40 -4.97
C THR A 91 5.37 16.05 -5.04
N ALA A 92 5.94 15.09 -4.34
CA ALA A 92 5.33 13.80 -4.04
C ALA A 92 5.53 13.55 -2.55
N GLU A 93 4.46 13.12 -1.88
CA GLU A 93 4.47 12.90 -0.44
C GLU A 93 3.90 11.52 -0.13
N VAL A 94 4.54 10.83 0.81
CA VAL A 94 4.16 9.50 1.27
C VAL A 94 4.34 9.45 2.78
N GLU A 95 3.34 8.94 3.47
CA GLU A 95 3.42 8.60 4.89
C GLU A 95 3.55 7.09 5.03
N VAL A 96 4.47 6.64 5.88
CA VAL A 96 4.68 5.22 6.18
C VAL A 96 4.59 5.01 7.67
N LEU A 97 3.69 4.13 8.09
CA LEU A 97 3.41 3.84 9.49
C LEU A 97 3.65 2.38 9.79
N GLU A 98 4.38 2.12 10.87
CA GLU A 98 4.52 0.78 11.40
C GLU A 98 3.21 0.34 12.07
N GLY A 99 2.73 -0.85 11.70
CA GLY A 99 1.61 -1.49 12.37
C GLY A 99 2.05 -2.36 13.54
N SER A 100 1.10 -3.03 14.21
CA SER A 100 1.41 -4.00 15.26
C SER A 100 2.06 -5.30 14.75
N VAL A 101 2.21 -5.44 13.43
CA VAL A 101 2.81 -6.61 12.78
C VAL A 101 4.23 -6.25 12.40
N ARG A 102 5.19 -7.00 12.94
CA ARG A 102 6.62 -6.81 12.68
C ARG A 102 6.92 -6.68 11.18
N HIS A 103 7.66 -5.63 10.84
CA HIS A 103 8.10 -5.27 9.48
C HIS A 103 6.98 -4.93 8.47
N ARG A 104 5.71 -5.08 8.84
CA ARG A 104 4.59 -4.63 8.00
C ARG A 104 4.36 -3.14 8.20
N GLN A 105 4.35 -2.43 7.07
CA GLN A 105 4.11 -1.01 7.00
C GLN A 105 2.80 -0.72 6.26
N THR A 106 2.09 0.29 6.75
CA THR A 106 0.99 0.92 6.02
C THR A 106 1.54 2.14 5.30
N VAL A 107 1.47 2.15 3.98
CA VAL A 107 1.93 3.25 3.13
C VAL A 107 0.71 4.03 2.66
N ARG A 108 0.63 5.33 3.00
CA ARG A 108 -0.46 6.23 2.60
C ARG A 108 0.02 7.26 1.60
N ILE A 109 -0.69 7.35 0.48
CA ILE A 109 -0.41 8.28 -0.62
C ILE A 109 -1.72 8.92 -1.05
N GLY A 110 -2.03 10.11 -0.52
CA GLY A 110 -3.32 10.77 -0.76
C GLY A 110 -4.51 9.85 -0.36
N PRO A 111 -5.42 9.46 -1.29
CA PRO A 111 -6.49 8.51 -1.00
C PRO A 111 -6.05 7.04 -0.94
N HIS A 112 -4.84 6.72 -1.38
CA HIS A 112 -4.41 5.34 -1.59
C HIS A 112 -3.72 4.79 -0.34
N VAL A 113 -4.03 3.53 -0.02
CA VAL A 113 -3.38 2.77 1.03
C VAL A 113 -2.74 1.54 0.38
N LEU A 114 -1.45 1.36 0.62
CA LEU A 114 -0.67 0.20 0.19
C LEU A 114 -0.08 -0.48 1.42
N THR A 115 0.20 -1.78 1.30
CA THR A 115 0.96 -2.54 2.30
C THR A 115 2.37 -2.76 1.78
N ALA A 116 3.37 -2.53 2.63
CA ALA A 116 4.73 -3.03 2.41
C ALA A 116 5.05 -4.02 3.52
N ASP A 117 5.68 -5.15 3.20
CA ASP A 117 6.05 -6.15 4.19
C ASP A 117 7.33 -6.86 3.75
N GLU A 118 8.12 -7.30 4.72
CA GLU A 118 9.28 -8.13 4.42
C GLU A 118 8.84 -9.61 4.29
N PRO A 119 9.60 -10.44 3.56
CA PRO A 119 9.32 -11.87 3.48
C PRO A 119 9.60 -12.57 4.83
N PRO A 120 9.12 -13.82 5.02
CA PRO A 120 9.19 -14.50 6.31
C PRO A 120 10.63 -14.74 6.81
N HIS A 121 11.58 -14.97 5.90
CA HIS A 121 12.98 -15.19 6.24
C HIS A 121 13.68 -13.92 6.78
N LEU A 122 13.09 -12.73 6.56
CA LEU A 122 13.51 -11.46 7.16
C LEU A 122 12.59 -11.04 8.31
N GLY A 123 11.66 -11.91 8.75
CA GLY A 123 10.80 -11.69 9.90
C GLY A 123 9.52 -10.91 9.64
N GLY A 124 9.18 -10.63 8.38
CA GLY A 124 7.87 -10.11 7.99
C GLY A 124 6.87 -11.23 7.70
N ARG A 125 5.74 -10.89 7.07
CA ARG A 125 4.65 -11.84 6.76
C ARG A 125 4.28 -11.93 5.29
N ASP A 126 5.05 -11.30 4.40
CA ASP A 126 4.76 -11.30 2.95
C ASP A 126 3.34 -10.83 2.62
N ALA A 127 2.83 -9.86 3.38
CA ALA A 127 1.47 -9.34 3.21
C ALA A 127 1.33 -8.26 2.13
N GLY A 128 2.44 -7.90 1.51
CA GLY A 128 2.57 -6.91 0.46
C GLY A 128 4.00 -6.95 -0.09
N PRO A 129 4.27 -6.23 -1.18
CA PRO A 129 5.61 -6.14 -1.74
C PRO A 129 6.62 -5.61 -0.71
N SER A 130 7.85 -6.11 -0.79
CA SER A 130 8.98 -5.56 -0.05
C SER A 130 9.29 -4.12 -0.50
N PRO A 131 9.99 -3.32 0.32
CA PRO A 131 10.41 -1.98 -0.07
C PRO A 131 11.21 -1.93 -1.38
N LEU A 132 12.04 -2.94 -1.66
CA LEU A 132 12.81 -3.05 -2.91
C LEU A 132 11.90 -3.36 -4.11
N GLU A 133 10.86 -4.18 -3.93
CA GLU A 133 9.87 -4.43 -4.98
C GLU A 133 9.03 -3.20 -5.27
N LEU A 134 8.66 -2.43 -4.25
CA LEU A 134 8.00 -1.13 -4.42
C LEU A 134 8.87 -0.14 -5.21
N LEU A 135 10.18 -0.11 -4.95
CA LEU A 135 11.13 0.68 -5.73
C LEU A 135 11.15 0.26 -7.21
N LEU A 136 11.20 -1.05 -7.47
CA LEU A 136 11.16 -1.59 -8.84
C LEU A 136 9.81 -1.31 -9.53
N ALA A 137 8.70 -1.38 -8.80
CA ALA A 137 7.37 -1.04 -9.29
C ALA A 137 7.27 0.44 -9.69
N ALA A 138 7.84 1.35 -8.88
CA ALA A 138 7.92 2.77 -9.20
C ALA A 138 8.75 3.03 -10.47
N LEU A 139 9.91 2.39 -10.61
CA LEU A 139 10.74 2.50 -11.82
C LEU A 139 10.04 1.95 -13.06
N GLY A 140 9.44 0.76 -12.94
CA GLY A 140 8.74 0.09 -14.03
C GLY A 140 7.56 0.92 -14.55
N SER A 141 6.67 1.33 -13.64
CA SER A 141 5.51 2.16 -13.96
C SER A 141 5.91 3.50 -14.58
N CYS A 142 6.90 4.20 -13.99
CA CYS A 142 7.37 5.47 -14.54
C CYS A 142 7.93 5.33 -15.96
N SER A 143 8.66 4.23 -16.23
CA SER A 143 9.22 3.92 -17.55
C SER A 143 8.14 3.65 -18.59
N THR A 144 7.16 2.78 -18.28
CA THR A 144 6.08 2.45 -19.23
C THR A 144 5.17 3.64 -19.51
N ILE A 145 4.85 4.45 -18.50
CA ILE A 145 4.11 5.71 -18.67
C ILE A 145 4.88 6.66 -19.60
N THR A 146 6.19 6.80 -19.42
CA THR A 146 7.04 7.68 -20.25
C THR A 146 7.08 7.22 -21.71
N VAL A 147 7.23 5.92 -21.95
CA VAL A 147 7.21 5.33 -23.29
C VAL A 147 5.85 5.55 -23.97
N ARG A 148 4.75 5.29 -23.25
CA ARG A 148 3.38 5.52 -23.73
C ARG A 148 3.16 6.97 -24.12
N MET A 149 3.41 7.91 -23.21
CA MET A 149 3.25 9.35 -23.45
C MET A 149 4.05 9.83 -24.67
N TYR A 150 5.28 9.31 -24.85
CA TYR A 150 6.10 9.67 -26.01
C TYR A 150 5.51 9.13 -27.31
N SER A 151 5.06 7.87 -27.31
CA SER A 151 4.41 7.23 -28.46
C SER A 151 3.16 7.99 -28.89
N ASP A 152 2.30 8.33 -27.92
CA ASP A 152 1.03 9.03 -28.15
C ASP A 152 1.29 10.42 -28.76
N ARG A 153 2.26 11.17 -28.20
CA ARG A 153 2.67 12.48 -28.74
C ARG A 153 3.18 12.42 -30.18
N LYS A 154 3.79 11.30 -30.57
CA LYS A 154 4.31 11.09 -31.93
C LYS A 154 3.28 10.45 -32.88
N GLY A 155 2.11 10.06 -32.38
CA GLY A 155 1.11 9.33 -33.15
C GLY A 155 1.59 7.94 -33.59
N TRP A 156 2.50 7.31 -32.84
CA TRP A 156 3.05 6.01 -33.20
C TRP A 156 2.13 4.86 -32.75
N PRO A 157 1.99 3.79 -33.55
CA PRO A 157 1.01 2.73 -33.30
C PRO A 157 1.52 1.71 -32.27
N LEU A 158 1.87 2.16 -31.07
CA LEU A 158 2.18 1.28 -29.94
C LEU A 158 0.85 0.74 -29.37
N GLU A 159 0.65 -0.56 -29.40
CA GLU A 159 -0.53 -1.20 -28.79
C GLU A 159 -0.28 -1.47 -27.31
N HIS A 160 0.85 -2.08 -26.96
CA HIS A 160 1.15 -2.49 -25.59
C HIS A 160 2.61 -2.26 -25.22
N VAL A 161 2.83 -1.84 -23.98
CA VAL A 161 4.15 -1.72 -23.36
C VAL A 161 4.16 -2.49 -22.04
N ALA A 162 5.11 -3.39 -21.88
CA ALA A 162 5.36 -4.09 -20.63
C ALA A 162 6.81 -3.96 -20.24
N ILE A 163 7.08 -3.97 -18.93
CA ILE A 163 8.44 -3.98 -18.42
C ILE A 163 8.55 -4.96 -17.25
N ARG A 164 9.63 -5.73 -17.24
CA ARG A 164 10.04 -6.53 -16.07
C ARG A 164 11.30 -5.91 -15.51
N CYS A 165 11.33 -5.64 -14.22
CA CYS A 165 12.51 -5.13 -13.53
C CYS A 165 13.00 -6.17 -12.52
N ARG A 166 14.31 -6.33 -12.40
CA ARG A 166 14.96 -7.22 -11.44
C ARG A 166 16.08 -6.46 -10.74
N LEU A 167 16.11 -6.52 -9.41
CA LEU A 167 17.25 -6.03 -8.62
C LEU A 167 18.16 -7.21 -8.28
N GLU A 168 19.44 -7.06 -8.54
CA GLU A 168 20.48 -8.02 -8.20
C GLU A 168 21.48 -7.39 -7.23
N ARG A 169 22.13 -8.24 -6.43
CA ARG A 169 23.19 -7.85 -5.52
C ARG A 169 24.47 -8.60 -5.87
N GLY A 170 25.55 -7.84 -6.02
CA GLY A 170 26.89 -8.31 -6.36
C GLY A 170 27.95 -7.55 -5.58
N ARG A 171 29.19 -7.58 -6.07
CA ARG A 171 30.30 -6.84 -5.48
C ARG A 171 30.26 -5.38 -5.94
N PRO A 172 30.42 -4.40 -5.03
CA PRO A 172 30.50 -2.99 -5.42
C PRO A 172 31.53 -2.74 -6.51
N ASP A 173 31.15 -1.93 -7.50
CA ASP A 173 31.99 -1.47 -8.61
C ASP A 173 32.61 -2.57 -9.49
N GLU A 174 32.09 -3.80 -9.42
CA GLU A 174 32.47 -4.93 -10.29
C GLU A 174 31.29 -5.38 -11.16
N ASP A 175 31.53 -6.01 -12.31
CA ASP A 175 30.51 -6.65 -13.16
C ASP A 175 29.24 -5.82 -13.49
N GLY A 176 29.39 -4.49 -13.59
CA GLY A 176 28.30 -3.56 -13.87
C GLY A 176 27.38 -3.29 -12.68
N TYR A 177 27.78 -3.67 -11.46
CA TYR A 177 27.13 -3.29 -10.22
C TYR A 177 27.57 -1.88 -9.80
N GLY A 178 26.65 -1.12 -9.22
CA GLY A 178 26.95 0.23 -8.71
C GLY A 178 27.78 0.21 -7.41
N PRO A 179 28.06 1.39 -6.85
CA PRO A 179 28.89 1.55 -5.64
C PRO A 179 28.34 0.87 -4.39
N THR A 180 27.04 0.58 -4.38
CA THR A 180 26.36 -0.14 -3.28
C THR A 180 26.26 -1.64 -3.54
N GLY A 181 26.86 -2.14 -4.62
CA GLY A 181 26.77 -3.54 -5.04
C GLY A 181 25.41 -3.92 -5.62
N HIS A 182 24.63 -2.94 -6.09
CA HIS A 182 23.29 -3.15 -6.64
C HIS A 182 23.24 -2.89 -8.15
N ARG A 183 22.47 -3.71 -8.87
CA ARG A 183 22.20 -3.54 -10.30
C ARG A 183 20.73 -3.80 -10.58
N ILE A 184 20.09 -2.92 -11.36
CA ILE A 184 18.71 -3.13 -11.82
C ILE A 184 18.73 -3.49 -13.30
N GLU A 185 18.26 -4.69 -13.62
CA GLU A 185 18.01 -5.12 -14.99
C GLU A 185 16.56 -4.84 -15.38
N ARG A 186 16.34 -4.41 -16.63
CA ARG A 186 15.01 -4.17 -17.19
C ARG A 186 14.86 -4.84 -18.54
N VAL A 187 13.74 -5.53 -18.71
CA VAL A 187 13.33 -6.13 -19.99
C VAL A 187 12.07 -5.42 -20.46
N LEU A 188 12.19 -4.65 -21.54
CA LEU A 188 11.09 -3.90 -22.16
C LEU A 188 10.49 -4.70 -23.32
N ALA A 189 9.17 -4.91 -23.31
CA ALA A 189 8.44 -5.52 -24.40
C ALA A 189 7.48 -4.49 -25.04
N LEU A 190 7.59 -4.33 -26.36
CA LEU A 190 6.79 -3.40 -27.16
C LEU A 190 5.99 -4.16 -28.22
N ARG A 191 4.67 -4.01 -28.20
CA ARG A 191 3.75 -4.61 -29.17
C ARG A 191 3.06 -3.51 -29.98
N GLY A 192 2.91 -3.75 -31.28
CA GLY A 192 2.29 -2.86 -32.26
C GLY A 192 3.08 -2.84 -33.57
N PRO A 193 2.51 -2.32 -34.66
CA PRO A 193 3.14 -2.21 -35.97
C PRO A 193 4.18 -1.08 -35.99
N LEU A 194 5.21 -1.21 -35.15
CA LEU A 194 6.32 -0.28 -35.01
C LEU A 194 7.49 -0.68 -35.89
N ASP A 195 8.02 0.28 -36.65
CA ASP A 195 9.25 0.07 -37.41
C ASP A 195 10.49 -0.05 -36.49
N PRO A 196 11.65 -0.51 -37.00
CA PRO A 196 12.86 -0.68 -36.20
C PRO A 196 13.37 0.62 -35.56
N ALA A 197 13.22 1.77 -36.22
CA ALA A 197 13.66 3.06 -35.70
C ALA A 197 12.76 3.53 -34.55
N GLN A 198 11.45 3.34 -34.67
CA GLN A 198 10.48 3.60 -33.60
C GLN A 198 10.76 2.71 -32.39
N ARG A 199 10.98 1.40 -32.59
CA ARG A 199 11.31 0.47 -31.50
C ARG A 199 12.59 0.87 -30.77
N LYS A 200 13.66 1.15 -31.51
CA LYS A 200 14.92 1.63 -30.94
C LYS A 200 14.72 2.92 -30.16
N ARG A 201 13.95 3.87 -30.71
CA ARG A 201 13.69 5.13 -30.04
C ARG A 201 12.87 4.96 -28.76
N LEU A 202 11.84 4.12 -28.77
CA LEU A 202 11.03 3.84 -27.56
C LEU A 202 11.87 3.17 -26.47
N HIS A 203 12.82 2.29 -26.84
CA HIS A 203 13.79 1.74 -25.90
C HIS A 203 14.63 2.84 -25.23
N GLU A 204 15.20 3.76 -26.00
CA GLU A 204 15.96 4.91 -25.44
C GLU A 204 15.10 5.81 -24.54
N ILE A 205 13.81 5.95 -24.84
CA ILE A 205 12.86 6.76 -24.06
C ILE A 205 12.53 6.13 -22.70
N ALA A 206 12.62 4.80 -22.57
CA ALA A 206 12.44 4.12 -21.28
C ALA A 206 13.48 4.57 -20.22
N ASP A 207 14.59 5.16 -20.65
CA ASP A 207 15.66 5.70 -19.77
C ASP A 207 15.48 7.18 -19.43
N LYS A 208 14.39 7.81 -19.90
CA LYS A 208 14.15 9.25 -19.73
C LYS A 208 13.11 9.58 -18.67
N CYS A 209 12.56 8.56 -18.00
CA CYS A 209 11.54 8.75 -16.98
C CYS A 209 12.12 9.42 -15.71
N PRO A 210 11.33 10.22 -14.96
CA PRO A 210 11.79 10.87 -13.74
C PRO A 210 12.45 9.93 -12.73
N VAL A 211 11.87 8.76 -12.47
CA VAL A 211 12.42 7.79 -11.50
C VAL A 211 13.79 7.27 -11.95
N HIS A 212 13.98 6.96 -13.23
CA HIS A 212 15.30 6.59 -13.74
C HIS A 212 16.34 7.69 -13.48
N LYS A 213 15.99 8.96 -13.77
CA LYS A 213 16.90 10.10 -13.54
C LYS A 213 17.27 10.28 -12.07
N ILE A 214 16.35 10.00 -11.16
CA ILE A 214 16.58 10.03 -9.71
C ILE A 214 17.55 8.92 -9.32
N LEU A 215 17.34 7.68 -9.78
CA LEU A 215 18.18 6.54 -9.43
C LEU A 215 19.59 6.59 -10.00
N THR A 216 19.79 7.24 -11.14
CA THR A 216 21.10 7.41 -11.77
C THR A 216 21.83 8.68 -11.32
N ARG A 217 21.36 9.35 -10.26
CA ARG A 217 21.93 10.58 -9.72
C ARG A 217 21.98 10.51 -8.19
N SER A 218 22.82 11.34 -7.59
CA SER A 218 22.81 11.53 -6.14
C SER A 218 21.63 12.41 -5.74
N VAL A 219 20.82 11.92 -4.80
CA VAL A 219 19.67 12.66 -4.23
C VAL A 219 19.94 12.85 -2.74
N PRO A 220 20.07 14.09 -2.25
CA PRO A 220 20.32 14.32 -0.83
C PRO A 220 19.08 13.93 -0.02
N ILE A 221 19.28 13.10 1.02
CA ILE A 221 18.25 12.72 1.98
C ILE A 221 18.52 13.47 3.28
N ARG A 222 17.49 14.15 3.82
CA ARG A 222 17.55 14.85 5.10
C ARG A 222 16.56 14.21 6.07
N THR A 223 17.02 13.93 7.29
CA THR A 223 16.19 13.35 8.36
C THR A 223 16.14 14.32 9.53
N THR A 224 14.93 14.60 10.01
CA THR A 224 14.68 15.44 11.19
C THR A 224 13.82 14.68 12.19
N LEU A 225 14.12 14.83 13.48
CA LEU A 225 13.23 14.34 14.54
C LEU A 225 12.12 15.37 14.78
N ALA A 226 10.91 14.87 14.99
CA ALA A 226 9.73 15.67 15.34
C ALA A 226 9.65 15.86 16.87
#